data_AF-C0CV76-F1
#
_entry.id   AF-C0CV76-F1
#
_cell.length_a   1.000
_cell.length_b   1.000
_cell.length_c   1.000
_cell.angle_alpha   90.00
_cell.angle_beta   90.00
_cell.angle_gamma   90.00
#
_symmetry.space_group_name_H-M   'P 1'
#
loop_
_entity.id
_entity.type
_entity.pdbx_description
1 polymer ?
#
loop_
_entity_poly.entity_id
_entity_poly.type
_entity_poly.pdbx_seq_one_letter_code
_entity_poly.pdbx_strand_id
1 'polypeptide(L)'
;MNHGIKLAKARKLYKGFKGYSTLAAVENQIPEELIPQLTARQLALVMDAINASYQRGRASTGAEMVDTNCVWINGINRMIEWEEVGAEYERVTEQDGGCKVTKNVKVKDGELVCRFC
;
A
#
# COMPACT_ATOMS: atom_id res chain seq x y z
N MET A 1 -29.66 -2.16 0.35
CA MET A 1 -29.82 -1.93 -1.11
C MET A 1 -28.50 -2.27 -1.79
N ASN A 2 -28.49 -3.05 -2.87
CA ASN A 2 -27.23 -3.48 -3.52
C ASN A 2 -26.62 -2.32 -4.34
N HIS A 3 -25.73 -1.54 -3.73
CA HIS A 3 -25.05 -0.41 -4.38
C HIS A 3 -24.02 -0.82 -5.43
N GLY A 4 -23.82 -2.13 -5.66
CA GLY A 4 -22.82 -2.67 -6.59
C GLY A 4 -22.94 -2.14 -8.02
N ILE A 5 -24.16 -1.95 -8.55
CA ILE A 5 -24.36 -1.41 -9.91
C ILE A 5 -23.92 0.06 -9.99
N LYS A 6 -24.17 0.85 -8.93
CA LYS A 6 -23.82 2.28 -8.89
C LYS A 6 -22.30 2.44 -8.81
N LEU A 7 -21.64 1.67 -7.95
CA LEU A 7 -20.19 1.64 -7.86
C LEU A 7 -19.56 1.13 -9.17
N ALA A 8 -20.11 0.08 -9.79
CA ALA A 8 -19.63 -0.39 -11.09
C ALA A 8 -19.71 0.69 -12.19
N LYS A 9 -20.75 1.54 -12.19
CA LYS A 9 -20.82 2.70 -13.09
C LYS A 9 -19.79 3.78 -12.73
N ALA A 10 -19.58 4.06 -11.44
CA ALA A 10 -18.57 5.01 -10.98
C ALA A 10 -17.16 4.58 -11.41
N ARG A 11 -16.80 3.29 -11.25
CA ARG A 11 -15.53 2.70 -11.72
C ARG A 11 -15.26 2.93 -13.21
N LYS A 12 -16.30 2.92 -14.04
CA LYS A 12 -16.17 3.19 -15.48
C LYS A 12 -15.83 4.67 -15.74
N LEU A 13 -16.44 5.57 -14.98
CA LEU A 13 -16.28 7.02 -15.10
C LEU A 13 -15.01 7.56 -14.44
N TYR A 14 -14.46 6.85 -13.46
CA TYR A 14 -13.20 7.15 -12.79
C TYR A 14 -12.04 7.22 -13.80
N LYS A 15 -11.18 8.23 -13.66
CA LYS A 15 -10.10 8.55 -14.61
C LYS A 15 -8.71 8.16 -14.11
N GLY A 16 -8.55 7.85 -12.82
CA GLY A 16 -7.28 7.41 -12.28
C GLY A 16 -6.92 5.97 -12.65
N PHE A 17 -5.79 5.48 -12.10
CA PHE A 17 -5.28 4.14 -12.37
C PHE A 17 -6.27 3.06 -11.92
N LYS A 18 -6.59 2.11 -12.81
CA LYS A 18 -7.64 1.11 -12.61
C LYS A 18 -7.13 -0.26 -12.15
N GLY A 19 -5.92 -0.31 -11.57
CA GLY A 19 -5.44 -1.52 -10.90
C GLY A 19 -6.39 -1.91 -9.76
N TYR A 20 -6.66 -3.21 -9.63
CA TYR A 20 -7.68 -3.72 -8.70
C TYR A 20 -7.48 -3.23 -7.27
N SER A 21 -6.27 -3.39 -6.72
CA SER A 21 -5.95 -2.99 -5.34
C SER A 21 -6.05 -1.48 -5.12
N THR A 22 -5.57 -0.68 -6.07
CA THR A 22 -5.67 0.80 -6.01
C THR A 22 -7.13 1.25 -6.03
N LEU A 23 -7.93 0.66 -6.91
CA LEU A 23 -9.34 1.00 -7.04
C LEU A 23 -10.13 0.60 -5.79
N ALA A 24 -9.88 -0.59 -5.24
CA ALA A 24 -10.47 -1.02 -3.98
C ALA A 24 -10.07 -0.08 -2.82
N ALA A 25 -8.80 0.33 -2.75
CA ALA A 25 -8.33 1.28 -1.73
C ALA A 25 -9.04 2.64 -1.83
N VAL A 26 -9.21 3.17 -3.04
CA VAL A 26 -9.93 4.43 -3.26
C VAL A 26 -11.41 4.30 -2.88
N GLU A 27 -12.06 3.19 -3.23
CA GLU A 27 -13.47 2.96 -2.90
C GLU A 27 -13.73 2.80 -1.41
N ASN A 28 -12.84 2.08 -0.71
CA ASN A 28 -12.94 1.86 0.73
C ASN A 28 -12.80 3.17 1.54
N GLN A 29 -12.26 4.23 0.95
CA GLN A 29 -12.18 5.55 1.57
C GLN A 29 -13.45 6.38 1.42
N ILE A 30 -14.44 5.93 0.66
CA ILE A 30 -15.73 6.61 0.54
C ILE A 30 -16.61 6.13 1.70
N PRO A 31 -17.02 7.01 2.63
CA PRO A 31 -17.95 6.66 3.70
C PRO A 31 -19.22 6.01 3.14
N GLU A 32 -19.67 4.91 3.76
CA GLU A 32 -20.82 4.14 3.29
C GLU A 32 -22.10 5.00 3.18
N GLU A 33 -22.25 5.98 4.08
CA GLU A 33 -23.36 6.94 4.11
C GLU A 33 -23.44 7.84 2.87
N LEU A 34 -22.32 8.09 2.18
CA LEU A 34 -22.28 8.90 0.96
C LEU A 34 -22.69 8.12 -0.29
N ILE A 35 -22.48 6.80 -0.30
CA ILE A 35 -22.80 5.92 -1.44
C ILE A 35 -24.29 5.99 -1.86
N PRO A 36 -25.28 5.98 -0.94
CA PRO A 36 -26.68 6.13 -1.33
C PRO A 36 -27.00 7.55 -1.83
N GLN A 37 -26.41 8.59 -1.23
CA GLN A 37 -26.70 10.00 -1.51
C GLN A 37 -26.16 10.48 -2.86
N LEU A 38 -25.00 9.97 -3.26
CA LEU A 38 -24.32 10.42 -4.46
C LEU A 38 -24.76 9.63 -5.70
N THR A 39 -24.74 10.30 -6.85
CA THR A 39 -24.85 9.65 -8.16
C THR A 39 -23.55 8.94 -8.53
N ALA A 40 -23.59 8.00 -9.48
CA ALA A 40 -22.38 7.33 -9.96
C ALA A 40 -21.33 8.30 -10.51
N ARG A 41 -21.74 9.40 -11.15
CA ARG A 41 -20.83 10.45 -11.64
C ARG A 41 -20.18 11.21 -10.49
N GLN A 42 -20.94 11.56 -9.45
CA GLN A 42 -20.39 12.23 -8.27
C GLN A 42 -19.44 11.31 -7.51
N LEU A 43 -19.77 10.03 -7.37
CA LEU A 43 -18.85 9.04 -6.78
C LEU A 43 -17.54 8.96 -7.58
N ALA A 44 -17.59 8.93 -8.91
CA ALA A 44 -16.38 8.95 -9.72
C ALA A 44 -15.53 10.22 -9.49
N LEU A 45 -16.16 11.38 -9.32
CA LEU A 45 -15.45 12.63 -8.98
C LEU A 45 -14.81 12.57 -7.59
N VAL A 46 -15.48 11.95 -6.61
CA VAL A 46 -14.90 11.73 -5.27
C VAL A 46 -13.70 10.78 -5.36
N MET A 47 -13.81 9.68 -6.11
CA MET A 47 -12.70 8.76 -6.37
C MET A 47 -11.52 9.46 -7.03
N ASP A 48 -11.78 10.29 -8.05
CA ASP A 48 -10.76 11.10 -8.73
C ASP A 48 -10.07 12.06 -7.75
N ALA A 49 -10.83 12.71 -6.86
CA ALA A 49 -10.29 13.64 -5.86
C ALA A 49 -9.41 12.92 -4.81
N ILE A 50 -9.86 11.77 -4.30
CA ILE A 50 -9.08 10.94 -3.35
C ILE A 50 -7.76 10.51 -3.98
N ASN A 51 -7.81 9.94 -5.19
CA ASN A 51 -6.61 9.52 -5.89
C ASN A 51 -5.68 10.70 -6.19
N ALA A 52 -6.22 11.84 -6.67
CA ALA A 52 -5.41 13.02 -6.95
C ALA A 52 -4.75 13.59 -5.68
N SER A 53 -5.45 13.57 -4.54
CA SER A 53 -4.87 14.00 -3.26
C SER A 53 -3.70 13.11 -2.86
N TYR A 54 -3.87 11.78 -2.94
CA TYR A 54 -2.79 10.83 -2.65
C TYR A 54 -1.59 11.04 -3.58
N GLN A 55 -1.81 11.13 -4.90
CA GLN A 55 -0.71 11.34 -5.84
C GLN A 55 0.03 12.67 -5.64
N ARG A 56 -0.68 13.74 -5.28
CA ARG A 56 -0.04 15.04 -4.94
C ARG A 56 0.76 14.96 -3.65
N GLY A 57 0.22 14.32 -2.61
CA GLY A 57 0.93 14.10 -1.35
C GLY A 57 2.19 13.28 -1.59
N ARG A 58 2.06 12.15 -2.29
CA ARG A 58 3.16 11.30 -2.71
C ARG A 58 4.24 12.07 -3.48
N ALA A 59 3.84 12.89 -4.44
CA ALA A 59 4.79 13.73 -5.19
C ALA A 59 5.51 14.75 -4.28
N SER A 60 4.81 15.33 -3.30
CA SER A 60 5.39 16.31 -2.37
C SER A 60 6.42 15.74 -1.39
N THR A 61 6.32 14.44 -1.03
CA THR A 61 7.27 13.80 -0.10
C THR A 61 8.67 13.65 -0.68
N GLY A 62 8.80 13.58 -2.02
CA GLY A 62 10.09 13.45 -2.71
C GLY A 62 10.74 12.06 -2.63
N ALA A 63 10.42 11.26 -1.61
CA ALA A 63 10.78 9.86 -1.49
C ALA A 63 9.63 9.04 -0.86
N GLU A 64 9.54 7.76 -1.19
CA GLU A 64 8.49 6.85 -0.70
C GLU A 64 9.07 5.45 -0.45
N MET A 65 8.74 4.85 0.69
CA MET A 65 8.96 3.43 0.94
C MET A 65 8.04 2.62 0.02
N VAL A 66 8.62 1.87 -0.92
CA VAL A 66 7.87 1.01 -1.86
C VAL A 66 7.71 -0.39 -1.29
N ASP A 67 8.69 -0.84 -0.53
CA ASP A 67 8.67 -2.09 0.23
C ASP A 67 9.44 -1.90 1.53
N THR A 68 9.50 -2.92 2.39
CA THR A 68 10.20 -2.91 3.68
C THR A 68 11.68 -2.55 3.55
N ASN A 69 12.29 -2.87 2.40
CA ASN A 69 13.70 -2.66 2.13
C ASN A 69 13.98 -1.82 0.87
N CYS A 70 13.00 -1.04 0.40
CA CYS A 70 13.12 -0.29 -0.85
C CYS A 70 12.48 1.09 -0.75
N VAL A 71 13.22 2.12 -1.18
CA VAL A 71 12.73 3.50 -1.30
C VAL A 71 12.84 3.97 -2.73
N TRP A 72 11.75 4.49 -3.28
CA TRP A 72 11.75 5.28 -4.51
C TRP A 72 12.07 6.74 -4.20
N ILE A 73 13.00 7.35 -4.93
CA ILE A 73 13.35 8.77 -4.76
C ILE A 73 13.07 9.52 -6.07
N ASN A 74 12.11 10.45 -6.02
CA ASN A 74 11.67 11.23 -7.18
C ASN A 74 12.81 12.08 -7.77
N GLY A 75 13.63 12.70 -6.92
CA GLY A 75 14.70 13.61 -7.35
C GLY A 75 15.79 12.95 -8.20
N ILE A 76 15.97 11.63 -8.05
CA ILE A 76 16.94 10.85 -8.85
C ILE A 76 16.26 9.85 -9.80
N ASN A 77 14.92 9.77 -9.77
CA ASN A 77 14.10 8.86 -10.57
C ASN A 77 14.60 7.41 -10.52
N ARG A 78 14.98 6.95 -9.32
CA ARG A 78 15.58 5.64 -9.06
C ARG A 78 15.14 5.07 -7.72
N MET A 79 15.30 3.76 -7.58
CA MET A 79 15.11 3.05 -6.32
C MET A 79 16.43 2.90 -5.59
N ILE A 80 16.38 2.97 -4.26
CA ILE A 80 17.44 2.46 -3.39
C ILE A 80 16.85 1.27 -2.64
N GLU A 81 17.39 0.10 -2.92
CA GLU A 81 17.10 -1.14 -2.20
C GLU A 81 18.22 -1.40 -1.21
N TRP A 82 17.94 -2.05 -0.10
CA TRP A 82 18.97 -2.54 0.80
C TRP A 82 18.74 -4.00 1.17
N GLU A 83 19.86 -4.69 1.42
CA GLU A 83 19.89 -6.04 1.95
C GLU A 83 20.64 -6.00 3.28
N GLU A 84 20.16 -6.74 4.27
CA GLU A 84 20.88 -6.92 5.52
C GLU A 84 21.83 -8.10 5.40
N VAL A 85 23.12 -7.81 5.32
CA VAL A 85 24.18 -8.80 5.11
C VAL A 85 24.85 -9.11 6.45
N GLY A 86 24.98 -10.40 6.78
CA GLY A 86 25.67 -10.84 8.00
C GLY A 86 24.79 -10.89 9.26
N ALA A 87 23.47 -10.74 9.14
CA ALA A 87 22.54 -11.00 10.23
C ALA A 87 22.54 -12.49 10.60
N GLU A 88 22.49 -12.78 11.90
CA GLU A 88 22.44 -14.15 12.41
C GLU A 88 21.06 -14.43 13.02
N TYR A 89 20.52 -15.60 12.71
CA TYR A 89 19.21 -16.05 13.18
C TYR A 89 19.36 -17.40 13.86
N GLU A 90 18.77 -17.54 15.03
CA GLU A 90 18.67 -18.82 15.74
C GLU A 90 17.26 -19.37 15.67
N ARG A 91 17.17 -20.70 15.56
CA ARG A 91 15.90 -21.41 15.53
C ARG A 91 15.45 -21.68 16.95
N VAL A 92 14.45 -20.92 17.42
CA VAL A 92 13.89 -21.05 18.77
C VAL A 92 12.55 -21.78 18.68
N THR A 93 12.34 -22.77 19.56
CA THR A 93 11.04 -23.44 19.72
C THR A 93 10.45 -23.07 21.07
N GLU A 94 9.30 -22.42 21.05
CA GLU A 94 8.56 -21.99 22.24
C GLU A 94 7.21 -22.69 22.31
N GLN A 95 6.69 -22.88 23.52
CA GLN A 95 5.36 -23.42 23.75
C GLN A 95 4.40 -22.25 23.96
N ASP A 96 3.54 -22.02 22.97
CA ASP A 96 2.54 -20.95 22.99
C ASP A 96 1.14 -21.57 22.93
N GLY A 97 0.31 -21.27 23.93
CA GLY A 97 -1.07 -21.74 23.98
C GLY A 97 -1.29 -23.27 23.88
N GLY A 98 -0.29 -24.09 24.23
CA GLY A 98 -0.35 -25.55 24.10
C GLY A 98 0.20 -26.12 22.78
N CYS A 99 0.62 -25.28 21.84
CA CYS A 99 1.30 -25.67 20.61
C CYS A 99 2.80 -25.35 20.67
N LYS A 100 3.63 -26.21 20.06
CA LYS A 100 5.05 -25.90 19.84
C LYS A 100 5.18 -25.08 18.56
N VAL A 101 5.62 -23.84 18.69
CA VAL A 101 5.90 -22.95 17.55
C VAL A 101 7.41 -22.84 17.40
N THR A 102 7.91 -23.10 16.19
CA THR A 102 9.32 -22.91 15.86
C THR A 102 9.46 -21.69 14.97
N LYS A 103 10.23 -20.70 15.43
CA LYS A 103 10.50 -19.44 14.72
C LYS A 103 12.01 -19.23 14.60
N ASN A 104 12.41 -18.57 13.52
CA ASN A 104 13.76 -18.02 13.41
C ASN A 104 13.75 -16.65 14.07
N VAL A 105 14.53 -16.48 15.13
CA VAL A 105 14.67 -15.22 15.86
C VAL A 105 16.01 -14.63 15.49
N LYS A 106 16.02 -13.35 15.11
CA LYS A 106 17.27 -12.65 14.87
C LYS A 106 18.01 -12.49 16.19
N VAL A 107 19.26 -12.95 16.23
CA VAL A 107 20.14 -12.87 17.41
C VAL A 107 21.27 -11.85 17.23
N LYS A 108 21.54 -11.46 15.98
CA LYS A 108 22.53 -10.44 15.63
C LYS A 108 22.11 -9.70 14.38
N ASP A 109 22.22 -8.38 14.43
CA ASP A 109 21.98 -7.52 13.27
C ASP A 109 23.13 -7.64 12.26
N GLY A 110 22.78 -7.57 10.98
CA GLY A 110 23.73 -7.44 9.89
C GLY A 110 23.98 -5.99 9.52
N GLU A 111 24.83 -5.78 8.51
CA GLU A 111 25.03 -4.47 7.90
C GLU A 111 24.01 -4.25 6.77
N LEU A 112 23.37 -3.08 6.74
CA LEU A 112 22.51 -2.70 5.63
C LEU A 112 23.35 -2.24 4.45
N VAL A 113 23.32 -3.02 3.37
CA VAL A 113 24.06 -2.74 2.14
C VAL A 113 23.09 -2.26 1.07
N CYS A 114 23.21 -0.99 0.69
CA CYS A 114 22.35 -0.35 -0.30
C CYS A 114 22.79 -0.66 -1.75
N ARG A 115 21.81 -0.78 -2.65
CA ARG A 115 21.98 -0.89 -4.10
C ARG A 115 21.04 0.09 -4.79
N PHE A 116 21.54 0.75 -5.83
CA PHE A 116 20.73 1.63 -6.68
C PHE A 116 20.16 0.81 -7.83
N CYS A 117 18.84 0.82 -7.97
CA CYS A 117 18.09 0.11 -9.01
C CYS A 117 17.44 1.10 -9.97
#